data_AF-A0A852W5C9-F1
#
_entry.id   AF-A0A852W5C9-F1
#
_cell.length_a   1.000
_cell.length_b   1.000
_cell.length_c   1.000
_cell.angle_alpha   90.00
_cell.angle_beta   90.00
_cell.angle_gamma   90.00
#
_symmetry.space_group_name_H-M   'P 1'
#
loop_
_entity.id
_entity.type
_entity.pdbx_description
1 polymer ?
#
loop_
_entity_poly.entity_id
_entity_poly.type
_entity_poly.pdbx_seq_one_letter_code
_entity_poly.pdbx_strand_id
1 'polypeptide(L)'
;MPGNDPVVTGIAILLGIAFGPAVLVGLLVRLPRLVRRVAARHRRPAPSRPIGPPLERLVADLRRLDRLRRGPQPATRVRRLALLAAYDDVLLDVCRAVGVEDPPLRAHVEAGGTQGALDADREFARLRTEADIEATGVRIDPPGHAA
;
A
#
# COMPACT_ATOMS: atom_id res chain seq x y z
N MET A 1 47.07 -7.90 22.85
CA MET A 1 46.39 -9.18 22.51
C MET A 1 45.67 -9.00 21.17
N PRO A 2 46.35 -9.11 20.01
CA PRO A 2 45.72 -9.08 18.70
C PRO A 2 45.45 -10.53 18.27
N GLY A 3 44.22 -10.99 18.41
CA GLY A 3 43.90 -12.42 18.23
C GLY A 3 42.56 -12.72 17.55
N ASN A 4 41.76 -11.72 17.19
CA ASN A 4 40.40 -11.94 16.67
C ASN A 4 40.12 -11.29 15.30
N ASP A 5 41.05 -10.52 14.74
CA ASP A 5 40.86 -9.80 13.48
C ASP A 5 40.50 -10.70 12.28
N PRO A 6 41.11 -11.89 12.07
CA PRO A 6 40.76 -12.73 10.93
C PRO A 6 39.40 -13.43 11.10
N VAL A 7 39.01 -13.78 12.32
CA VAL A 7 37.74 -14.48 12.61
C VAL A 7 36.57 -13.51 12.51
N VAL A 8 36.73 -12.30 13.08
CA VAL A 8 35.71 -11.24 12.98
C VAL A 8 35.51 -10.82 11.52
N THR A 9 36.59 -10.72 10.74
CA THR A 9 36.52 -10.41 9.31
C THR A 9 35.81 -11.51 8.53
N GLY A 10 36.12 -12.78 8.80
CA GLY A 10 35.45 -13.91 8.15
C GLY A 10 33.95 -13.98 8.46
N ILE A 11 33.57 -13.79 9.72
CA ILE A 11 32.16 -13.77 10.15
C ILE A 11 31.42 -12.60 9.48
N ALA A 12 32.02 -11.42 9.39
CA ALA A 12 31.41 -10.26 8.74
C ALA A 12 31.16 -10.49 7.24
N ILE A 13 32.11 -11.10 6.53
CA ILE A 13 31.96 -11.44 5.10
C ILE A 13 30.86 -12.48 4.92
N LEU A 14 30.84 -13.53 5.75
CA LEU A 14 29.84 -14.59 5.67
C LEU A 14 28.42 -14.04 5.94
N LEU A 15 28.27 -13.18 6.95
CA LEU A 15 27.00 -12.49 7.21
C LEU A 15 26.60 -11.59 6.05
N GLY A 16 27.54 -10.85 5.46
CA GLY A 16 27.29 -10.00 4.30
C GLY A 16 26.76 -10.78 3.10
N ILE A 17 27.35 -11.95 2.81
CA ILE A 17 26.92 -12.80 1.68
C ILE A 17 25.57 -13.47 1.98
N ALA A 18 25.37 -13.97 3.20
CA ALA A 18 24.14 -14.66 3.57
C ALA A 18 22.93 -13.72 3.69
N PHE A 19 23.11 -12.56 4.32
CA PHE A 19 22.03 -11.60 4.55
C PHE A 19 21.93 -10.52 3.48
N GLY A 20 22.98 -10.27 2.72
CA GLY A 20 23.04 -9.24 1.69
C GLY A 20 21.89 -9.31 0.68
N PRO A 21 21.62 -10.47 0.05
CA PRO A 21 20.53 -10.59 -0.93
C PRO A 21 19.15 -10.37 -0.28
N ALA A 22 18.93 -10.91 0.92
CA ALA A 22 17.67 -10.78 1.63
C ALA A 22 17.41 -9.33 2.08
N VAL A 23 18.44 -8.65 2.59
CA VAL A 23 18.39 -7.24 2.97
C VAL A 23 18.22 -6.35 1.75
N LEU A 24 18.93 -6.62 0.66
CA LEU A 24 18.85 -5.85 -0.57
C LEU A 24 17.45 -5.94 -1.20
N VAL A 25 16.91 -7.15 -1.33
CA VAL A 25 15.54 -7.36 -1.85
C VAL A 25 14.51 -6.75 -0.89
N GLY A 26 14.68 -6.94 0.42
CA GLY A 26 13.81 -6.34 1.43
C GLY A 26 13.82 -4.81 1.38
N LEU A 27 15.00 -4.21 1.21
CA LEU A 27 15.17 -2.76 1.08
C LEU A 27 14.56 -2.26 -0.22
N LEU A 28 14.79 -2.92 -1.35
CA LEU A 28 14.25 -2.52 -2.65
C LEU A 28 12.70 -2.57 -2.67
N VAL A 29 12.10 -3.57 -2.02
CA VAL A 29 10.65 -3.70 -1.88
C VAL A 29 10.06 -2.68 -0.88
N ARG A 30 10.84 -2.25 0.12
CA ARG A 30 10.41 -1.27 1.13
C ARG A 30 10.69 0.17 0.72
N LEU A 31 11.66 0.42 -0.16
CA LEU A 31 12.05 1.75 -0.64
C LEU A 31 10.86 2.57 -1.17
N PRO A 32 10.04 2.07 -2.10
CA PRO A 32 8.91 2.86 -2.61
C PRO A 32 7.85 3.13 -1.53
N ARG A 33 7.70 2.24 -0.54
CA ARG A 33 6.78 2.41 0.59
C ARG A 33 7.29 3.43 1.62
N LEU A 34 8.58 3.41 1.94
CA LEU A 34 9.20 4.41 2.80
C LEU A 34 9.18 5.79 2.16
N VAL A 35 9.51 5.89 0.88
CA VAL A 35 9.46 7.15 0.14
C VAL A 35 8.05 7.74 0.14
N ARG A 36 7.01 6.92 -0.07
CA ARG A 36 5.61 7.39 0.01
C ARG A 36 5.20 7.82 1.43
N ARG A 37 5.58 7.07 2.47
CA ARG A 37 5.29 7.44 3.87
C ARG A 37 6.01 8.71 4.32
N VAL A 38 7.28 8.86 3.96
CA VAL A 38 8.06 10.06 4.26
C VAL A 38 7.54 11.25 3.47
N ALA A 39 7.17 11.07 2.19
CA ALA A 39 6.55 12.12 1.39
C ALA A 39 5.18 12.55 1.95
N ALA A 40 4.39 11.62 2.50
CA ALA A 40 3.13 11.93 3.17
C ALA A 40 3.36 12.69 4.49
N ARG A 41 4.39 12.31 5.27
CA ARG A 41 4.72 12.95 6.56
C ARG A 41 5.40 14.31 6.43
N HIS A 42 6.03 14.61 5.28
CA HIS A 42 6.68 15.90 5.02
C HIS A 42 5.78 16.97 4.40
N ARG A 43 4.52 16.67 4.06
CA ARG A 43 3.60 17.68 3.52
C ARG A 43 2.89 18.43 4.66
N ARG A 44 3.54 19.47 5.17
CA ARG A 44 2.89 20.59 5.89
C ARG A 44 1.94 21.33 4.93
N PRO A 45 0.88 21.99 5.43
CA PRO A 45 -0.10 22.66 4.58
C PRO A 45 0.53 23.91 3.96
N ALA A 46 0.75 23.86 2.65
CA ALA A 46 1.10 25.00 1.81
C ALA A 46 0.05 25.14 0.70
N PRO A 47 -0.24 26.35 0.21
CA PRO A 47 -1.44 26.61 -0.60
C PRO A 47 -1.39 25.95 -1.99
N SER A 48 -2.53 25.35 -2.36
CA SER A 48 -3.08 25.08 -3.70
C SER A 48 -2.11 24.94 -4.89
N ARG A 49 -1.21 23.96 -4.84
CA ARG A 49 -0.82 23.18 -6.04
C ARG A 49 -1.55 21.85 -5.98
N PRO A 50 -2.05 21.25 -7.09
CA PRO A 50 -2.64 19.91 -7.04
C PRO A 50 -1.63 18.93 -6.42
N ILE A 51 -1.91 18.50 -5.19
CA ILE A 51 -1.00 17.71 -4.37
C ILE A 51 -1.17 16.23 -4.73
N GLY A 52 -0.42 15.74 -5.72
CA GLY A 52 -0.37 14.31 -6.07
C GLY A 52 -0.84 13.99 -7.49
N PRO A 53 -0.98 12.69 -7.82
CA PRO A 53 -1.54 12.28 -9.10
C PRO A 53 -2.93 12.91 -9.28
N PRO A 54 -3.30 13.29 -10.51
CA PRO A 54 -4.64 13.81 -10.79
C PRO A 54 -5.70 12.80 -10.34
N LEU A 55 -6.79 13.27 -9.74
CA LEU A 55 -7.84 12.43 -9.17
C LEU A 55 -8.37 11.42 -10.21
N GLU A 56 -8.44 11.83 -11.47
CA GLU A 56 -8.88 10.99 -12.58
C GLU A 56 -8.00 9.74 -12.73
N ARG A 57 -6.67 9.87 -12.54
CA ARG A 57 -5.76 8.72 -12.58
C ARG A 57 -5.95 7.82 -11.37
N LEU A 58 -6.14 8.39 -10.18
CA LEU A 58 -6.39 7.60 -8.97
C LEU A 58 -7.68 6.80 -9.08
N VAL A 59 -8.75 7.42 -9.57
CA VAL A 59 -10.04 6.74 -9.79
C VAL A 59 -9.92 5.68 -10.90
N ALA A 60 -9.18 5.95 -11.97
CA ALA A 60 -8.93 4.96 -13.02
C ALA A 60 -8.15 3.74 -12.50
N ASP A 61 -7.11 3.97 -11.69
CA ASP A 61 -6.34 2.91 -11.05
C ASP A 61 -7.19 2.13 -10.05
N LEU A 62 -8.03 2.81 -9.27
CA LEU A 62 -8.96 2.18 -8.33
C LEU A 62 -9.93 1.26 -9.07
N ARG A 63 -10.58 1.73 -10.15
CA ARG A 63 -11.47 0.91 -10.99
C ARG A 63 -10.74 -0.26 -11.65
N ARG A 64 -9.48 -0.06 -12.06
CA ARG A 64 -8.67 -1.14 -12.62
C ARG A 64 -8.38 -2.21 -11.57
N LEU A 65 -7.96 -1.83 -10.37
CA LEU A 65 -7.67 -2.76 -9.28
C LEU A 65 -8.95 -3.45 -8.78
N ASP A 66 -10.07 -2.73 -8.76
CA ASP A 66 -11.36 -3.29 -8.36
C ASP A 66 -11.84 -4.38 -9.33
N ARG A 67 -11.70 -4.16 -10.64
CA ARG A 67 -11.96 -5.21 -11.64
C ARG A 67 -11.04 -6.41 -11.48
N LEU A 68 -9.77 -6.20 -11.14
CA LEU A 68 -8.84 -7.30 -10.84
C LEU A 68 -9.21 -8.05 -9.57
N ARG A 69 -9.76 -7.35 -8.56
CA ARG A 69 -10.23 -7.93 -7.30
C ARG A 69 -11.48 -8.79 -7.49
N ARG A 70 -12.44 -8.30 -8.29
CA ARG A 70 -13.70 -8.99 -8.62
C ARG A 70 -13.55 -10.10 -9.66
N GLY A 71 -12.48 -10.05 -10.45
CA GLY A 71 -12.16 -11.06 -11.46
C GLY A 71 -11.63 -12.38 -10.87
N PRO A 72 -11.04 -13.25 -11.72
CA PRO A 72 -10.46 -14.51 -11.28
C PRO A 72 -9.43 -14.29 -10.17
N GLN A 73 -9.55 -15.05 -9.09
CA GLN A 73 -8.64 -14.90 -7.96
C GLN A 73 -7.19 -15.18 -8.40
N PRO A 74 -6.21 -14.39 -7.94
CA PRO A 74 -4.81 -14.65 -8.24
C PRO A 74 -4.39 -16.05 -7.78
N ALA A 75 -3.64 -16.75 -8.62
CA ALA A 75 -3.20 -18.13 -8.36
C ALA A 75 -2.35 -18.30 -7.08
N THR A 76 -1.72 -17.23 -6.57
CA THR A 76 -0.86 -17.28 -5.40
C THR A 76 -1.29 -16.32 -4.30
N ARG A 77 -1.11 -16.75 -3.04
CA ARG A 77 -1.40 -15.93 -1.85
C ARG A 77 -0.65 -14.60 -1.87
N VAL A 78 0.61 -14.60 -2.30
CA VAL A 78 1.44 -13.39 -2.39
C VAL A 78 0.84 -12.40 -3.39
N ARG A 79 0.38 -12.87 -4.55
CA ARG A 79 -0.24 -12.00 -5.56
C ARG A 79 -1.59 -11.46 -5.09
N ARG A 80 -2.38 -12.26 -4.37
CA ARG A 80 -3.62 -11.81 -3.73
C ARG A 80 -3.35 -10.73 -2.68
N LEU A 81 -2.39 -10.93 -1.79
CA LEU A 81 -1.97 -9.92 -0.81
C LEU A 81 -1.48 -8.63 -1.47
N ALA A 82 -0.65 -8.75 -2.51
CA ALA A 82 -0.14 -7.60 -3.24
C ALA A 82 -1.26 -6.79 -3.92
N LEU A 83 -2.24 -7.47 -4.51
CA LEU A 83 -3.41 -6.83 -5.12
C LEU A 83 -4.23 -6.06 -4.08
N LEU A 84 -4.54 -6.68 -2.94
CA LEU A 84 -5.33 -6.06 -1.88
C LEU A 84 -4.60 -4.91 -1.20
N ALA A 85 -3.28 -5.04 -0.97
CA ALA A 85 -2.48 -3.95 -0.44
C ALA A 85 -2.41 -2.76 -1.41
N ALA A 86 -2.25 -3.01 -2.71
CA ALA A 86 -2.27 -1.96 -3.73
C ALA A 86 -3.64 -1.29 -3.83
N TYR A 87 -4.72 -2.07 -3.67
CA TYR A 87 -6.09 -1.54 -3.62
C TYR A 87 -6.27 -0.59 -2.44
N ASP A 88 -5.87 -1.01 -1.23
CA ASP A 88 -5.98 -0.18 -0.02
C ASP A 88 -5.17 1.12 -0.14
N ASP A 89 -3.96 1.05 -0.70
CA ASP A 89 -3.11 2.22 -0.91
C ASP A 89 -3.79 3.24 -1.84
N VAL A 90 -4.34 2.78 -2.97
CA VAL A 90 -5.05 3.65 -3.92
C VAL A 90 -6.36 4.17 -3.33
N LEU A 91 -7.09 3.36 -2.57
CA LEU A 91 -8.32 3.77 -1.90
C LEU A 91 -8.06 4.92 -0.91
N LEU A 92 -7.00 4.80 -0.09
CA LEU A 92 -6.58 5.87 0.82
C LEU A 92 -6.05 7.11 0.08
N ASP A 93 -5.36 6.94 -1.06
CA ASP A 93 -4.93 8.05 -1.92
C ASP A 93 -6.14 8.82 -2.48
N VAL A 94 -7.21 8.11 -2.89
CA VAL A 94 -8.48 8.71 -3.31
C VAL A 94 -9.15 9.46 -2.16
N CYS A 95 -9.29 8.85 -0.97
CA CYS A 95 -9.84 9.53 0.22
C CYS A 95 -9.16 10.88 0.48
N ARG A 96 -7.83 10.92 0.43
CA ARG A 96 -7.07 12.16 0.62
C ARG A 96 -7.34 13.20 -0.47
N ALA A 97 -7.53 12.76 -1.71
CA ALA A 97 -7.81 13.65 -2.83
C ALA A 97 -9.24 14.23 -2.79
N VAL A 98 -10.22 13.49 -2.27
CA VAL A 98 -11.62 13.95 -2.11
C VAL A 98 -11.89 14.65 -0.79
N GLY A 99 -10.93 14.67 0.13
CA GLY A 99 -11.09 15.32 1.44
C GLY A 99 -11.80 14.48 2.50
N VAL A 100 -11.86 13.15 2.34
CA VAL A 100 -12.30 12.24 3.41
C VAL A 100 -11.17 12.14 4.43
N GLU A 101 -11.34 12.87 5.52
CA GLU A 101 -10.44 12.84 6.66
C GLU A 101 -10.76 11.61 7.53
N ASP A 102 -9.71 10.84 7.82
CA ASP A 102 -9.76 9.64 8.69
C ASP A 102 -10.70 8.50 8.28
N PRO A 103 -10.49 7.89 7.10
CA PRO A 103 -11.22 6.70 6.70
C PRO A 103 -10.89 5.51 7.63
N PRO A 104 -11.89 4.67 7.98
CA PRO A 104 -11.72 3.58 8.93
C PRO A 104 -10.63 2.58 8.52
N LEU A 105 -10.39 2.41 7.21
CA LEU A 105 -9.33 1.55 6.69
C LEU A 105 -7.92 1.95 7.16
N ARG A 106 -7.66 3.24 7.43
CA ARG A 106 -6.32 3.75 7.76
C ARG A 106 -5.73 3.06 8.98
N ALA A 107 -6.50 2.95 10.06
CA ALA A 107 -6.06 2.32 11.30
C ALA A 107 -5.67 0.84 11.09
N HIS A 108 -6.46 0.10 10.29
CA HIS A 108 -6.18 -1.31 9.99
C HIS A 108 -4.95 -1.50 9.08
N VAL A 109 -4.70 -0.58 8.15
CA VAL A 109 -3.49 -0.60 7.30
C VAL A 109 -2.24 -0.36 8.13
N GLU A 110 -2.30 0.59 9.08
CA GLU A 110 -1.19 0.92 9.97
C GLU A 110 -0.88 -0.20 10.97
N ALA A 111 -1.91 -0.82 11.54
CA ALA A 111 -1.76 -1.92 12.50
C ALA A 111 -1.33 -3.25 11.84
N GLY A 112 -1.98 -3.65 10.75
CA GLY A 112 -1.81 -4.98 10.13
C GLY A 112 -0.75 -5.06 9.01
N GLY A 113 -0.20 -3.92 8.58
CA GLY A 113 0.80 -3.87 7.51
C GLY A 113 0.31 -4.51 6.21
N THR A 114 1.17 -5.24 5.50
CA THR A 114 0.76 -5.95 4.26
C THR A 114 0.11 -7.30 4.53
N GLN A 115 0.40 -7.94 5.67
CA GLN A 115 -0.12 -9.27 5.97
C GLN A 115 -1.60 -9.24 6.36
N GLY A 116 -2.02 -8.17 7.05
CA GLY A 116 -3.42 -8.00 7.44
C GLY A 116 -4.37 -7.64 6.31
N ALA A 117 -3.89 -7.53 5.06
CA ALA A 117 -4.74 -7.21 3.91
C ALA A 117 -5.83 -8.27 3.61
N LEU A 118 -5.70 -9.48 4.18
CA LEU A 118 -6.67 -10.57 4.12
C LEU A 118 -7.58 -10.67 5.35
N ASP A 119 -7.37 -9.83 6.37
CA ASP A 119 -8.13 -9.89 7.61
C ASP A 119 -9.57 -9.40 7.39
N ALA A 120 -10.54 -10.11 7.95
CA ALA A 120 -11.97 -9.80 7.77
C ALA A 120 -12.33 -8.40 8.28
N ASP A 121 -11.76 -7.98 9.42
CA ASP A 121 -11.99 -6.64 9.97
C ASP A 121 -11.51 -5.54 9.03
N ARG A 122 -10.40 -5.77 8.32
CA ARG A 122 -9.87 -4.83 7.34
C ARG A 122 -10.69 -4.84 6.05
N GLU A 123 -11.18 -6.00 5.62
CA GLU A 123 -12.11 -6.09 4.50
C GLU A 123 -13.39 -5.29 4.79
N PHE A 124 -13.90 -5.36 6.01
CA PHE A 124 -15.05 -4.56 6.42
C PHE A 124 -14.74 -3.06 6.50
N ALA A 125 -13.57 -2.69 7.04
CA ALA A 125 -13.12 -1.29 7.04
C ALA A 125 -12.92 -0.74 5.62
N ARG A 126 -12.49 -1.59 4.67
CA ARG A 126 -12.41 -1.24 3.25
C ARG A 126 -13.80 -0.94 2.68
N LEU A 127 -14.79 -1.80 2.90
CA LEU A 127 -16.16 -1.57 2.43
C LEU A 127 -16.75 -0.26 2.97
N ARG A 128 -16.53 0.05 4.25
CA ARG A 128 -16.94 1.35 4.83
C ARG A 128 -16.24 2.53 4.15
N THR A 129 -14.94 2.41 3.92
CA THR A 129 -14.16 3.46 3.23
C THR A 129 -14.60 3.64 1.78
N GLU A 130 -14.94 2.56 1.08
CA GLU A 130 -15.54 2.61 -0.27
C GLU A 130 -16.84 3.42 -0.23
N ALA A 131 -17.72 3.15 0.75
CA ALA A 131 -18.97 3.91 0.92
C ALA A 131 -18.74 5.40 1.22
N ASP A 132 -17.74 5.74 2.05
CA ASP A 132 -17.39 7.13 2.35
C ASP A 132 -16.93 7.89 1.10
N ILE A 133 -16.16 7.23 0.22
CA ILE A 133 -15.75 7.81 -1.07
C ILE A 133 -16.96 7.99 -1.98
N GLU A 134 -17.86 7.01 -2.04
CA GLU A 134 -19.06 7.11 -2.88
C GLU A 134 -19.99 8.24 -2.42
N ALA A 135 -20.06 8.52 -1.12
CA ALA A 135 -20.80 9.64 -0.56
C ALA A 135 -20.26 11.01 -1.03
N THR A 136 -18.97 11.10 -1.42
CA THR A 136 -18.39 12.30 -2.04
C THR A 136 -18.74 12.46 -3.52
N GLY A 137 -19.43 11.49 -4.12
CA GLY A 137 -19.81 11.47 -5.53
C GLY A 137 -18.84 10.72 -6.44
N VAL A 138 -17.75 10.17 -5.91
CA VAL A 138 -16.80 9.33 -6.66
C VAL A 138 -17.30 7.89 -6.68
N ARG A 139 -17.84 7.44 -7.81
CA ARG A 139 -18.27 6.04 -7.97
C ARG A 139 -17.10 5.10 -8.27
N ILE A 140 -16.97 4.09 -7.43
CA ILE A 140 -16.00 2.99 -7.58
C ILE A 140 -16.58 1.92 -8.50
N ASP A 141 -17.89 1.64 -8.36
CA ASP A 141 -18.61 0.72 -9.23
C ASP A 141 -18.99 1.41 -10.57
N PRO A 142 -18.66 0.85 -11.75
CA PRO A 142 -19.40 1.22 -12.95
C PRO A 142 -20.86 0.82 -12.75
N PRO A 143 -21.86 1.59 -13.24
CA PRO A 143 -23.21 1.07 -13.34
C PRO A 143 -23.15 -0.21 -14.15
N GLY A 144 -23.41 -1.35 -13.51
CA GLY A 144 -23.60 -2.61 -14.21
C GLY A 144 -24.69 -2.37 -15.25
N HIS A 145 -24.39 -2.65 -16.52
CA HIS A 145 -25.47 -2.95 -17.44
C HIS A 145 -26.16 -4.18 -16.85
N ALA A 146 -27.39 -3.98 -16.38
CA ALA A 146 -28.31 -5.08 -16.15
C ALA A 146 -28.32 -5.92 -17.43
N ALA A 147 -27.85 -7.16 -17.33
CA ALA A 147 -28.17 -8.21 -18.28
C ALA A 147 -29.26 -9.07 -17.64
#